data_AF-A0A087G0Z8-F1
#
_entry.id   AF-A0A087G0Z8-F1
#
_cell.length_a   1.000
_cell.length_b   1.000
_cell.length_c   1.000
_cell.angle_alpha   90.00
_cell.angle_beta   90.00
_cell.angle_gamma   90.00
#
_symmetry.space_group_name_H-M   'P 1'
#
loop_
_entity.id
_entity.type
_entity.pdbx_description
1 polymer ?
#
loop_
_entity_poly.entity_id
_entity_poly.type
_entity_poly.pdbx_seq_one_letter_code
_entity_poly.pdbx_strand_id
1 'polypeptide(L)' 'MANEYGFGLGSILAVVIVAMMLLFLPLMMGPVGPPSIPLIMVFPIILLCVFLFLHFTSK' A
#
# COMPACT_ATOMS: atom_id res chain seq x y z
N MET A 1 -14.51 26.64 -10.79
CA MET A 1 -13.08 26.62 -11.14
C MET A 1 -12.27 26.63 -9.84
N ALA A 2 -11.41 25.60 -9.63
CA ALA A 2 -10.28 25.54 -8.67
C ALA A 2 -10.24 24.42 -7.58
N ASN A 3 -11.09 23.38 -7.57
CA ASN A 3 -10.85 22.22 -6.67
C ASN A 3 -11.41 20.86 -7.15
N GLU A 4 -11.54 20.66 -8.47
CA GLU A 4 -12.16 19.44 -9.04
C GLU A 4 -11.15 18.38 -9.46
N TYR A 5 -9.86 18.65 -9.27
CA TYR A 5 -8.80 17.65 -9.37
C TYR A 5 -8.49 17.25 -7.94
N GLY A 6 -8.64 15.96 -7.58
CA GLY A 6 -8.40 15.39 -6.24
C GLY A 6 -6.96 15.50 -5.71
N PHE A 7 -6.27 16.58 -6.05
CA PHE A 7 -4.93 16.98 -5.69
C PHE A 7 -4.93 17.65 -4.29
N GLY A 8 -5.46 16.93 -3.31
CA GLY A 8 -5.32 17.31 -1.91
C GLY A 8 -3.89 17.05 -1.42
N LEU A 9 -3.50 17.70 -0.34
CA LEU A 9 -2.22 17.47 0.35
C LEU A 9 -1.96 15.97 0.60
N GLY A 10 -3.01 15.21 0.92
CA GLY A 10 -2.95 13.75 1.08
C GLY A 10 -2.59 12.98 -0.20
N SER A 11 -3.07 13.42 -1.37
CA SER A 11 -2.75 12.79 -2.67
C SER A 11 -1.28 13.00 -3.01
N ILE A 12 -0.78 14.23 -2.82
CA ILE A 12 0.64 14.56 -3.05
C ILE A 12 1.53 13.74 -2.11
N LEU A 13 1.19 13.68 -0.82
CA LEU A 13 1.94 12.89 0.15
C LEU A 13 1.93 11.39 -0.20
N ALA A 14 0.80 10.83 -0.63
CA ALA A 14 0.72 9.44 -1.06
C ALA A 14 1.63 9.14 -2.26
N VAL A 15 1.65 10.02 -3.27
CA VAL A 15 2.53 9.86 -4.44
C VAL A 15 4.01 9.94 -4.03
N VAL A 16 4.38 10.89 -3.15
CA VAL A 16 5.75 11.02 -2.64
C VAL A 16 6.17 9.76 -1.87
N ILE A 17 5.30 9.22 -1.00
CA ILE A 17 5.58 7.98 -0.26
C ILE A 17 5.81 6.82 -1.22
N VAL A 18 4.95 6.64 -2.23
CA VAL A 18 5.09 5.58 -3.24
C VAL A 18 6.39 5.77 -4.04
N ALA A 19 6.72 6.99 -4.45
CA ALA A 19 7.95 7.28 -5.17
C ALA A 19 9.20 6.96 -4.33
N MET A 20 9.20 7.33 -3.04
CA MET A 20 10.27 6.96 -2.11
C MET A 20 10.37 5.44 -1.95
N MET A 21 9.26 4.73 -1.82
CA MET A 21 9.29 3.26 -1.76
C MET A 21 9.87 2.67 -3.05
N LEU A 22 9.47 3.11 -4.22
CA LEU A 22 9.99 2.58 -5.49
C LEU A 22 11.49 2.83 -5.67
N LEU A 23 12.02 3.97 -5.19
CA LEU A 23 13.43 4.31 -5.32
C LEU A 23 14.31 3.65 -4.25
N PHE A 24 13.85 3.61 -3.00
CA PHE A 24 14.68 3.20 -1.86
C PHE A 24 14.45 1.77 -1.40
N LEU A 25 13.24 1.23 -1.56
CA LEU A 25 12.94 -0.15 -1.13
C LEU A 25 13.79 -1.18 -1.89
N PRO A 26 14.01 -1.07 -3.22
CA PRO A 26 14.91 -1.98 -3.95
C PRO A 26 16.38 -1.83 -3.54
N LEU A 27 16.82 -0.63 -3.17
CA LEU A 27 18.19 -0.39 -2.71
C LEU A 27 18.48 -1.05 -1.36
N MET A 28 17.45 -1.24 -0.54
CA MET A 28 17.53 -1.96 0.75
C MET A 28 17.34 -3.46 0.61
N MET A 29 16.94 -3.96 -0.57
CA MET A 29 16.82 -5.40 -0.80
C MET A 29 18.22 -6.00 -0.98
N GLY A 30 18.66 -6.80 0.00
CA GLY A 30 19.77 -7.74 -0.15
C GLY A 30 19.43 -8.84 -1.19
N PRO A 31 20.19 -9.95 -1.26
CA PRO A 31 19.90 -11.03 -2.20
C PRO A 31 18.42 -11.39 -2.21
N VAL A 32 17.75 -11.14 -3.34
CA VAL A 32 16.31 -11.35 -3.52
C VAL A 32 16.04 -12.86 -3.59
N GLY A 33 16.00 -13.48 -2.41
CA GLY A 33 15.53 -14.83 -2.23
C GLY A 33 14.01 -14.90 -2.38
N PRO A 34 13.45 -16.11 -2.59
CA PRO A 34 12.01 -16.28 -2.60
C PRO A 34 11.41 -15.75 -1.29
N PRO A 35 10.31 -14.98 -1.34
CA PRO A 35 9.64 -14.54 -0.13
C PRO A 35 9.24 -15.76 0.69
N SER A 36 9.46 -15.68 2.01
CA SER A 36 9.11 -16.78 2.91
C SER A 36 7.60 -17.02 2.90
N ILE A 37 7.17 -18.26 3.15
CA ILE A 37 5.74 -18.63 3.23
C ILE A 37 4.95 -17.66 4.14
N PRO A 38 5.44 -17.24 5.33
CA PRO A 38 4.74 -16.25 6.15
C PRO A 38 4.54 -14.90 5.44
N LEU A 39 5.54 -14.43 4.69
CA LEU A 39 5.49 -13.16 3.97
C LEU A 39 4.46 -13.22 2.84
N ILE A 40 4.38 -14.35 2.12
CA ILE A 40 3.33 -14.59 1.11
C ILE A 40 1.93 -14.56 1.74
N MET A 41 1.78 -15.07 2.96
CA MET A 41 0.50 -15.09 3.69
C MET A 41 0.04 -13.70 4.17
N VAL A 42 0.94 -12.71 4.25
CA VAL A 42 0.59 -11.34 4.66
C VAL A 42 -0.44 -10.72 3.71
N PHE A 43 -0.28 -10.91 2.40
CA PHE A 43 -1.20 -10.33 1.40
C PHE A 43 -2.65 -10.81 1.54
N PRO A 44 -2.95 -12.13 1.57
CA PRO A 44 -4.31 -12.61 1.77
C PRO A 44 -4.87 -12.26 3.16
N ILE A 45 -4.04 -12.19 4.21
CA ILE A 45 -4.49 -11.77 5.55
C ILE A 45 -4.94 -10.31 5.53
N ILE A 46 -4.14 -9.39 4.95
CA ILE A 46 -4.51 -7.97 4.86
C ILE A 46 -5.80 -7.81 4.06
N LEU A 47 -5.92 -8.49 2.91
CA LEU A 47 -7.15 -8.46 2.11
C LEU A 47 -8.35 -8.99 2.88
N LEU A 48 -8.20 -10.09 3.62
CA LEU A 48 -9.27 -10.63 4.45
C LEU A 48 -9.68 -9.63 5.55
N CYS A 49 -8.73 -9.00 6.23
CA CYS A 49 -9.02 -7.99 7.24
C CYS A 49 -9.77 -6.79 6.65
N VAL A 50 -9.32 -6.26 5.50
CA VAL A 50 -9.98 -5.15 4.80
C VAL A 50 -11.39 -5.56 4.37
N PHE A 51 -11.55 -6.75 3.79
CA PHE A 51 -12.85 -7.28 3.37
C PHE A 51 -13.82 -7.38 4.56
N LEU A 52 -13.39 -7.97 5.67
CA LEU A 52 -14.21 -8.09 6.88
C LEU A 52 -14.56 -6.72 7.46
N PHE A 53 -13.59 -5.81 7.54
CA PHE A 53 -13.82 -4.45 8.01
C PHE A 53 -14.88 -3.72 7.18
N LEU A 54 -14.76 -3.79 5.85
CA LEU A 54 -15.73 -3.19 4.94
C LEU A 54 -17.09 -3.88 5.03
N HIS A 55 -17.13 -5.21 5.13
CA HIS A 55 -18.36 -5.97 5.29
C HIS A 55 -19.12 -5.58 6.56
N PHE A 56 -18.44 -5.48 7.71
CA PHE A 56 -19.08 -5.09 8.97
C PHE A 56 -19.42 -3.59 9.05
N THR A 57 -18.73 -2.75 8.28
CA THR A 57 -19.00 -1.31 8.20
C THR A 57 -20.03 -0.95 7.12
N SER A 58 -20.30 -1.86 6.18
CA SER A 58 -21.35 -1.70 5.19
C SER A 58 -22.71 -1.75 5.87
N LYS A 59 -23.49 -0.68 5.72
CA LYS A 59 -24.89 -0.62 6.14
C LYS A 59 -25.77 -1.52 5.30
#